data_AF-A0A962EK16-F1
#
_entry.id   AF-A0A962EK16-F1
#
_cell.length_a   1.000
_cell.length_b   1.000
_cell.length_c   1.000
_cell.angle_alpha   90.00
_cell.angle_beta   90.00
_cell.angle_gamma   90.00
#
_symmetry.space_group_name_H-M   'P 1'
#
loop_
_entity.id
_entity.type
_entity.pdbx_description
1 polymer ?
#
loop_
_entity_poly.entity_id
_entity_poly.type
_entity_poly.pdbx_seq_one_letter_code
_entity_poly.pdbx_strand_id
1 'polypeptide(L)'
;LAVYLLIRQGQTATALLSAVHEQLKRDYPQAWKDDTIGMLLASSYALLQQAKPARELAQGGLARVGAAQPPKYGGYAYYYDASIDTAWVVYLAHKHFPKEAERISVRAIENLLYPLQKNQYNTLSSALTVLALDAYTSAKADAGLPVLQALGFDGKERTFGEAFGVLQRGAFLNDDQLLRVIPPKATPSWYVLSQTGYDTVMPKAVQDQGIEIVREYLGANGQPLTQAELGQEITVRLRLRALGADAIGSIAIVDLLPGGFEPVVQLPPPAADSGENEDEADGDSSPPAPTLALPGSTLYTEHVEQREDRVVLYATAGPRVAEFLYRIRPSNPGSFVVPPAYAESMYERSIYAQGGPAGNIEVK
;
A
#
# COMPACT_ATOMS: atom_id res chain seq x y z
N LEU A 1 -16.98 1.68 13.16
CA LEU A 1 -15.85 2.55 13.58
C LEU A 1 -16.32 3.87 14.22
N ALA A 2 -17.12 4.69 13.53
CA ALA A 2 -17.54 6.01 14.03
C ALA A 2 -18.14 5.99 15.46
N VAL A 3 -19.12 5.11 15.72
CA VAL A 3 -19.73 4.96 17.05
C VAL A 3 -18.71 4.66 18.15
N TYR A 4 -17.78 3.75 17.88
CA TYR A 4 -16.70 3.41 18.81
C TYR A 4 -15.83 4.64 19.12
N LEU A 5 -15.49 5.45 18.11
CA LEU A 5 -14.68 6.66 18.30
C LEU A 5 -15.42 7.71 19.13
N LEU A 6 -16.71 7.94 18.89
CA LEU A 6 -17.53 8.86 19.70
C LEU A 6 -17.53 8.44 21.17
N ILE A 7 -17.81 7.16 21.46
CA ILE A 7 -17.83 6.63 22.83
C ILE A 7 -16.44 6.72 23.47
N ARG A 8 -15.38 6.38 22.73
CA ARG A 8 -14.00 6.48 23.21
C ARG A 8 -13.60 7.92 23.57
N GLN A 9 -14.16 8.91 22.88
CA GLN A 9 -13.94 10.33 23.15
C GLN A 9 -14.85 10.87 24.28
N GLY A 10 -15.63 10.01 24.95
CA GLY A 10 -16.54 10.39 26.02
C GLY A 10 -17.86 11.02 25.53
N GLN A 11 -18.14 10.97 24.21
CA GLN A 11 -19.41 11.47 23.67
C GLN A 11 -20.54 10.47 23.83
N THR A 12 -21.75 10.96 24.08
CA THR A 12 -22.94 10.13 24.22
C THR A 12 -23.40 9.59 22.86
N ALA A 13 -23.15 8.31 22.60
CA ALA A 13 -23.54 7.64 21.35
C ALA A 13 -24.28 6.31 21.56
N THR A 14 -24.91 6.09 22.73
CA THR A 14 -25.63 4.85 23.07
C THR A 14 -26.81 4.56 22.12
N ALA A 15 -27.54 5.60 21.69
CA ALA A 15 -28.62 5.47 20.70
C ALA A 15 -28.06 5.03 19.34
N LEU A 16 -26.93 5.60 18.91
CA LEU A 16 -26.25 5.21 17.68
C LEU A 16 -25.72 3.78 17.75
N LEU A 17 -25.15 3.37 18.89
CA LEU A 17 -24.70 2.00 19.12
C LEU A 17 -25.85 0.99 18.99
N SER A 18 -27.00 1.32 19.56
CA SER A 18 -28.20 0.49 19.47
C SER A 18 -28.73 0.42 18.03
N ALA A 19 -28.76 1.55 17.33
CA ALA A 19 -29.18 1.60 15.93
C ALA A 19 -28.28 0.75 15.01
N VAL A 20 -26.95 0.86 15.18
CA VAL A 20 -25.99 0.06 14.42
C VAL A 20 -26.15 -1.43 14.72
N HIS A 21 -26.30 -1.81 16.00
CA HIS A 21 -26.53 -3.21 16.37
C HIS A 21 -27.81 -3.77 15.73
N GLU A 22 -28.94 -3.07 15.84
CA GLU A 22 -30.19 -3.55 15.25
C GLU A 22 -30.16 -3.58 13.72
N GLN A 23 -29.48 -2.63 13.08
CA GLN A 23 -29.24 -2.65 11.63
C GLN A 23 -28.44 -3.89 11.23
N LEU A 24 -27.34 -4.19 11.92
CA LEU A 24 -26.53 -5.37 11.63
C LEU A 24 -27.28 -6.69 11.84
N LYS A 25 -28.13 -6.77 12.88
CA LYS A 25 -28.99 -7.94 13.11
C LYS A 25 -30.00 -8.15 11.99
N ARG A 26 -30.59 -7.08 11.48
CA ARG A 26 -31.59 -7.13 10.41
C ARG A 26 -30.97 -7.43 9.05
N ASP A 27 -29.89 -6.73 8.71
CA ASP A 27 -29.34 -6.71 7.36
C ASP A 27 -28.26 -7.79 7.15
N TYR A 28 -27.57 -8.22 8.23
CA TYR A 28 -26.43 -9.15 8.17
C TYR A 28 -26.43 -10.24 9.26
N PRO A 29 -27.55 -10.93 9.55
CA PRO A 29 -27.73 -11.73 10.77
C PRO A 29 -26.63 -12.77 11.11
N GLN A 30 -25.86 -13.21 10.12
CA GLN A 30 -24.82 -14.24 10.25
C GLN A 30 -23.38 -13.75 10.11
N ALA A 31 -23.11 -12.47 9.78
CA ALA A 31 -21.80 -12.04 9.27
C ALA A 31 -21.06 -10.97 10.09
N TRP A 32 -21.67 -10.37 11.12
CA TRP A 32 -21.10 -9.20 11.82
C TRP A 32 -20.53 -9.48 13.21
N LYS A 33 -20.71 -10.70 13.75
CA LYS A 33 -20.48 -10.97 15.18
C LYS A 33 -19.05 -11.32 15.53
N ASP A 34 -18.32 -11.89 14.58
CA ASP A 34 -17.01 -12.50 14.81
C ASP A 34 -15.86 -11.75 14.14
N ASP A 35 -16.13 -10.69 13.37
CA ASP A 35 -15.14 -9.87 12.70
C ASP A 35 -14.81 -8.58 13.47
N THR A 36 -14.06 -7.68 12.83
CA THR A 36 -13.80 -6.33 13.34
C THR A 36 -15.06 -5.55 13.71
N ILE A 37 -16.19 -5.74 13.03
CA ILE A 37 -17.45 -5.05 13.39
C ILE A 37 -17.91 -5.52 14.76
N GLY A 38 -17.95 -6.83 14.97
CA GLY A 38 -18.26 -7.45 16.26
C GLY A 38 -17.34 -6.95 17.36
N MET A 39 -16.04 -6.84 17.07
CA MET A 39 -15.06 -6.37 18.04
C MET A 39 -15.17 -4.87 18.35
N LEU A 40 -15.55 -4.04 17.37
CA LEU A 40 -15.84 -2.61 17.58
C LEU A 40 -17.10 -2.42 18.43
N LEU A 41 -18.13 -3.23 18.24
CA LEU A 41 -19.33 -3.24 19.09
C LEU A 41 -19.00 -3.71 20.50
N ALA A 42 -18.26 -4.80 20.64
CA ALA A 42 -17.77 -5.32 21.91
C ALA A 42 -17.03 -4.22 22.69
N SER A 43 -16.06 -3.57 22.04
CA SER A 43 -15.26 -2.49 22.63
C SER A 43 -16.12 -1.29 23.04
N SER A 44 -17.13 -0.96 22.24
CA SER A 44 -18.09 0.10 22.56
C SER A 44 -18.92 -0.22 23.80
N TYR A 45 -19.40 -1.47 23.92
CA TYR A 45 -20.11 -1.93 25.11
C TYR A 45 -19.22 -1.96 26.35
N ALA A 46 -17.95 -2.36 26.21
CA ALA A 46 -16.97 -2.35 27.31
C ALA A 46 -16.76 -0.93 27.85
N LEU A 47 -16.57 0.06 26.98
CA LEU A 47 -16.43 1.47 27.36
C LEU A 47 -17.68 2.02 28.07
N LEU A 48 -18.87 1.54 27.70
CA LEU A 48 -20.14 1.87 28.36
C LEU A 48 -20.44 1.01 29.60
N GLN A 49 -19.45 0.24 30.10
CA GLN A 49 -19.58 -0.64 31.27
C GLN A 49 -20.62 -1.76 31.13
N GLN A 50 -20.98 -2.14 29.90
CA GLN A 50 -21.90 -3.25 29.62
C GLN A 50 -21.12 -4.55 29.42
N ALA A 51 -20.61 -5.12 30.52
CA ALA A 51 -19.63 -6.22 30.47
C ALA A 51 -20.14 -7.51 29.79
N LYS A 52 -21.40 -7.88 29.98
CA LYS A 52 -21.97 -9.12 29.41
C LYS A 52 -22.00 -9.10 27.87
N PRO A 53 -22.69 -8.15 27.21
CA PRO A 53 -22.71 -8.09 25.74
C PRO A 53 -21.32 -7.81 25.16
N ALA A 54 -20.47 -7.06 25.88
CA ALA A 54 -19.09 -6.82 25.46
C ALA A 54 -18.30 -8.14 25.34
N ARG A 55 -18.32 -8.97 26.39
CA ARG A 55 -17.58 -10.25 26.39
C ARG A 55 -18.15 -11.27 25.42
N GLU A 56 -19.48 -11.36 25.30
CA GLU A 56 -20.12 -12.28 24.35
C GLU A 56 -19.70 -11.98 22.91
N LEU A 57 -19.63 -10.71 22.51
CA LEU A 57 -19.17 -10.32 21.18
C LEU A 57 -17.65 -10.46 21.01
N ALA A 58 -16.85 -10.09 22.02
CA ALA A 58 -15.39 -10.19 21.94
C ALA A 58 -14.90 -11.63 21.70
N GLN A 59 -15.61 -12.63 22.23
CA GLN A 59 -15.25 -14.04 22.04
C GLN A 59 -15.26 -14.46 20.57
N GLY A 60 -16.19 -13.94 19.75
CA GLY A 60 -16.25 -14.24 18.32
C GLY A 60 -14.98 -13.79 17.60
N GLY A 61 -14.59 -12.53 17.81
CA GLY A 61 -13.35 -11.95 17.27
C GLY A 61 -12.11 -12.74 17.64
N LEU A 62 -11.94 -13.02 18.94
CA LEU A 62 -10.80 -13.77 19.46
C LEU A 62 -10.70 -15.18 18.87
N ALA A 63 -11.83 -15.88 18.72
CA ALA A 63 -11.87 -17.21 18.12
C ALA A 63 -11.51 -17.17 16.63
N ARG A 64 -12.03 -16.19 15.88
CA ARG A 64 -11.79 -16.01 14.45
C ARG A 64 -10.31 -15.80 14.13
N VAL A 65 -9.63 -14.90 14.82
CA VAL A 65 -8.21 -14.61 14.55
C VAL A 65 -7.26 -15.71 15.06
N GLY A 66 -7.70 -16.45 16.07
CA GLY A 66 -6.95 -17.60 16.62
C GLY A 66 -7.04 -18.87 15.78
N ALA A 67 -7.82 -18.89 14.70
CA ALA A 67 -7.99 -20.05 13.83
C ALA A 67 -6.69 -20.45 13.09
N ALA A 68 -6.63 -21.70 12.64
CA ALA A 68 -5.45 -22.26 11.98
C ALA A 68 -5.06 -21.54 10.67
N GLN A 69 -6.06 -20.99 9.98
CA GLN A 69 -5.90 -20.16 8.80
C GLN A 69 -6.48 -18.77 9.06
N PRO A 70 -5.90 -17.72 8.47
CA PRO A 70 -6.50 -16.38 8.52
C PRO A 70 -7.87 -16.39 7.81
N PRO A 71 -8.76 -15.46 8.15
CA PRO A 71 -10.05 -15.35 7.48
C PRO A 71 -9.84 -15.07 5.98
N LYS A 72 -10.67 -15.71 5.14
CA LYS A 72 -10.56 -15.58 3.68
C LYS A 72 -11.34 -14.36 3.20
N TYR A 73 -10.70 -13.54 2.38
CA TYR A 73 -11.31 -12.40 1.71
C TYR A 73 -11.06 -12.51 0.20
N GLY A 74 -11.97 -11.99 -0.61
CA GLY A 74 -11.88 -11.99 -2.08
C GLY A 74 -10.98 -10.88 -2.63
N GLY A 75 -9.85 -10.61 -1.98
CA GLY A 75 -9.00 -9.44 -2.27
C GLY A 75 -9.23 -8.27 -1.30
N TYR A 76 -8.76 -7.09 -1.69
CA TYR A 76 -8.90 -5.87 -0.91
C TYR A 76 -10.14 -5.09 -1.37
N ALA A 77 -11.08 -4.88 -0.48
CA ALA A 77 -12.28 -4.11 -0.77
C ALA A 77 -12.65 -3.21 0.40
N TYR A 78 -13.12 -2.00 0.12
CA TYR A 78 -13.59 -1.05 1.14
C TYR A 78 -12.58 -0.82 2.29
N TYR A 79 -11.29 -0.73 1.95
CA TYR A 79 -10.21 -0.57 2.92
C TYR A 79 -10.06 -1.73 3.91
N TYR A 80 -10.29 -2.95 3.46
CA TYR A 80 -10.40 -4.12 4.32
C TYR A 80 -9.85 -5.39 3.67
N ASP A 81 -9.13 -6.18 4.48
CA ASP A 81 -8.56 -7.48 4.13
C ASP A 81 -8.31 -8.31 5.40
N ALA A 82 -7.75 -9.52 5.26
CA ALA A 82 -7.46 -10.43 6.38
C ALA A 82 -6.49 -9.85 7.42
N SER A 83 -5.50 -9.08 6.97
CA SER A 83 -4.48 -8.47 7.80
C SER A 83 -5.06 -7.33 8.63
N ILE A 84 -5.90 -6.50 8.00
CA ILE A 84 -6.62 -5.38 8.62
C ILE A 84 -7.59 -5.91 9.67
N ASP A 85 -8.36 -6.95 9.36
CA ASP A 85 -9.28 -7.60 10.31
C ASP A 85 -8.52 -8.12 11.53
N THR A 86 -7.46 -8.90 11.30
CA THR A 86 -6.64 -9.49 12.37
C THR A 86 -6.01 -8.40 13.24
N ALA A 87 -5.45 -7.35 12.61
CA ALA A 87 -4.83 -6.24 13.32
C ALA A 87 -5.83 -5.50 14.22
N TRP A 88 -7.02 -5.19 13.72
CA TRP A 88 -8.08 -4.54 14.50
C TRP A 88 -8.51 -5.38 15.69
N VAL A 89 -8.75 -6.67 15.50
CA VAL A 89 -9.17 -7.57 16.58
C VAL A 89 -8.10 -7.67 17.66
N VAL A 90 -6.83 -7.90 17.28
CA VAL A 90 -5.71 -7.98 18.24
C VAL A 90 -5.56 -6.66 19.01
N TYR A 91 -5.57 -5.53 18.31
CA TYR A 91 -5.48 -4.21 18.94
C TYR A 91 -6.60 -3.96 19.96
N LEU A 92 -7.86 -4.17 19.54
CA LEU A 92 -9.03 -3.92 20.39
C LEU A 92 -9.09 -4.89 21.57
N ALA A 93 -8.66 -6.13 21.39
CA ALA A 93 -8.61 -7.13 22.45
C ALA A 93 -7.65 -6.71 23.56
N HIS A 94 -6.39 -6.40 23.22
CA HIS A 94 -5.42 -5.96 24.22
C HIS A 94 -5.84 -4.65 24.89
N LYS A 95 -6.51 -3.77 24.15
CA LYS A 95 -6.91 -2.45 24.67
C LYS A 95 -8.09 -2.49 25.64
N HIS A 96 -9.12 -3.28 25.34
CA HIS A 96 -10.39 -3.24 26.10
C HIS A 96 -10.69 -4.53 26.87
N PHE A 97 -10.02 -5.63 26.52
CA PHE A 97 -10.25 -6.96 27.07
C PHE A 97 -8.93 -7.65 27.46
N PRO A 98 -8.06 -7.03 28.28
CA PRO A 98 -6.71 -7.52 28.53
C PRO A 98 -6.67 -8.95 29.09
N LYS A 99 -7.64 -9.34 29.93
CA LYS A 99 -7.74 -10.70 30.48
C LYS A 99 -8.07 -11.74 29.41
N GLU A 100 -9.00 -11.42 28.52
CA GLU A 100 -9.38 -12.28 27.42
C GLU A 100 -8.28 -12.34 26.35
N ALA A 101 -7.56 -11.23 26.13
CA ALA A 101 -6.45 -11.11 25.19
C ALA A 101 -5.24 -12.00 25.55
N GLU A 102 -5.07 -12.38 26.82
CA GLU A 102 -4.07 -13.39 27.22
C GLU A 102 -4.22 -14.72 26.48
N ARG A 103 -5.41 -15.01 25.96
CA ARG A 103 -5.72 -16.24 25.20
C ARG A 103 -5.48 -16.11 23.71
N ILE A 104 -5.10 -14.93 23.21
CA ILE A 104 -4.71 -14.76 21.81
C ILE A 104 -3.53 -15.69 21.55
N SER A 105 -3.72 -16.61 20.62
CA SER A 105 -2.71 -17.60 20.27
C SER A 105 -1.53 -16.92 19.57
N VAL A 106 -0.33 -17.51 19.71
CA VAL A 106 0.83 -17.13 18.89
C VAL A 106 0.47 -17.18 17.40
N ARG A 107 -0.42 -18.11 17.02
CA ARG A 107 -0.94 -18.24 15.65
C ARG A 107 -1.65 -16.99 15.12
N ALA A 108 -2.42 -16.29 15.95
CA ALA A 108 -3.03 -15.03 15.55
C ALA A 108 -1.98 -13.96 15.21
N ILE A 109 -0.87 -13.94 15.96
CA ILE A 109 0.26 -13.04 15.68
C ILE A 109 1.01 -13.49 14.42
N GLU A 110 1.19 -14.79 14.20
CA GLU A 110 1.74 -15.31 12.93
C GLU A 110 0.88 -14.91 11.72
N ASN A 111 -0.45 -15.04 11.83
CA ASN A 111 -1.38 -14.65 10.78
C ASN A 111 -1.32 -13.14 10.49
N LEU A 112 -1.17 -12.31 11.53
CA LEU A 112 -0.97 -10.86 11.40
C LEU A 112 0.32 -10.53 10.63
N LEU A 113 1.39 -11.27 10.89
CA LEU A 113 2.71 -11.04 10.28
C LEU A 113 2.88 -11.69 8.90
N TYR A 114 2.03 -12.64 8.54
CA TYR A 114 2.14 -13.40 7.30
C TYR A 114 2.22 -12.50 6.03
N PRO A 115 1.39 -11.46 5.87
CA PRO A 115 1.49 -10.56 4.72
C PRO A 115 2.81 -9.78 4.69
N LEU A 116 3.37 -9.42 5.86
CA LEU A 116 4.69 -8.76 5.94
C LEU A 116 5.79 -9.66 5.38
N GLN A 117 5.76 -10.95 5.69
CA GLN A 117 6.74 -11.93 5.18
C GLN A 117 6.68 -12.08 3.66
N LYS A 118 5.54 -11.78 3.04
CA LYS A 118 5.32 -11.88 1.59
C LYS A 118 5.43 -10.54 0.86
N ASN A 119 5.78 -9.46 1.57
CA ASN A 119 5.73 -8.10 1.04
C ASN A 119 4.33 -7.71 0.52
N GLN A 120 3.29 -8.31 1.10
CA GLN A 120 1.88 -8.16 0.73
C GLN A 120 1.14 -7.22 1.70
N TYR A 121 1.72 -6.05 1.97
CA TYR A 121 1.17 -5.07 2.89
C TYR A 121 1.07 -3.69 2.24
N ASN A 122 0.03 -2.95 2.60
CA ASN A 122 -0.17 -1.56 2.20
C ASN A 122 -0.04 -0.64 3.42
N THR A 123 -0.10 0.67 3.20
CA THR A 123 0.06 1.68 4.24
C THR A 123 -0.92 1.49 5.41
N LEU A 124 -2.16 1.09 5.12
CA LEU A 124 -3.19 0.87 6.13
C LEU A 124 -2.93 -0.39 6.96
N SER A 125 -2.67 -1.53 6.31
CA SER A 125 -2.33 -2.78 7.02
C SER A 125 -1.05 -2.62 7.85
N SER A 126 -0.06 -1.88 7.35
CA SER A 126 1.17 -1.57 8.11
C SER A 126 0.89 -0.77 9.37
N ALA A 127 0.14 0.34 9.25
CA ALA A 127 -0.20 1.18 10.40
C ALA A 127 -0.99 0.40 11.47
N LEU A 128 -1.97 -0.40 11.05
CA LEU A 128 -2.77 -1.21 11.96
C LEU A 128 -1.96 -2.35 12.58
N THR A 129 -1.05 -2.97 11.82
CA THR A 129 -0.16 -4.01 12.36
C THR A 129 0.75 -3.43 13.43
N VAL A 130 1.31 -2.24 13.22
CA VAL A 130 2.09 -1.53 14.25
C VAL A 130 1.25 -1.29 15.51
N LEU A 131 0.02 -0.81 15.36
CA LEU A 131 -0.89 -0.61 16.50
C LEU A 131 -1.20 -1.91 17.25
N ALA A 132 -1.44 -3.00 16.53
CA ALA A 132 -1.71 -4.31 17.11
C ALA A 132 -0.51 -4.87 17.87
N LEU A 133 0.70 -4.77 17.28
CA LEU A 133 1.94 -5.23 17.89
C LEU A 133 2.33 -4.39 19.11
N ASP A 134 2.14 -3.08 19.06
CA ASP A 134 2.36 -2.18 20.21
C ASP A 134 1.46 -2.56 21.40
N ALA A 135 0.17 -2.80 21.15
CA ALA A 135 -0.77 -3.24 22.19
C ALA A 135 -0.43 -4.65 22.73
N TYR A 136 -0.03 -5.57 21.86
CA TYR A 136 0.38 -6.93 22.24
C TYR A 136 1.65 -6.93 23.09
N THR A 137 2.69 -6.19 22.67
CA THR A 137 4.00 -6.14 23.35
C THR A 137 3.94 -5.38 24.67
N SER A 138 3.18 -4.29 24.74
CA SER A 138 2.93 -3.56 26.00
C SER A 138 2.32 -4.45 27.07
N ALA A 139 1.46 -5.41 26.68
CA ALA A 139 0.89 -6.39 27.60
C ALA A 139 1.90 -7.46 28.08
N LYS A 140 3.12 -7.49 27.55
CA LYS A 140 4.19 -8.47 27.85
C LYS A 140 5.48 -7.82 28.34
N ALA A 141 5.44 -6.56 28.77
CA ALA A 141 6.62 -5.74 29.10
C ALA A 141 7.57 -6.38 30.15
N ASP A 142 7.07 -7.24 31.05
CA ASP A 142 7.87 -7.91 32.09
C ASP A 142 8.78 -9.05 31.58
N ALA A 143 8.66 -9.42 30.30
CA ALA A 143 9.48 -10.46 29.67
C ALA A 143 10.95 -10.03 29.49
N GLY A 144 11.21 -8.73 29.31
CA GLY A 144 12.51 -8.18 28.91
C GLY A 144 12.63 -8.03 27.39
N LEU A 145 13.75 -7.46 26.91
CA LEU A 145 14.05 -7.29 25.48
C LEU A 145 14.95 -8.41 24.95
N PRO A 146 14.78 -8.84 23.69
CA PRO A 146 15.69 -9.80 23.07
C PRO A 146 17.10 -9.21 22.92
N VAL A 147 18.11 -10.08 22.85
CA VAL A 147 19.50 -9.70 22.57
C VAL A 147 19.80 -9.95 21.10
N LEU A 148 20.33 -8.94 20.40
CA LEU A 148 20.82 -9.08 19.03
C LEU A 148 22.32 -9.38 19.03
N GLN A 149 22.72 -10.42 18.32
CA GLN A 149 24.12 -10.79 18.13
C GLN A 149 24.46 -10.94 16.65
N ALA A 150 25.69 -10.60 16.29
CA ALA A 150 26.24 -10.84 14.97
C ALA A 150 27.58 -11.59 15.09
N LEU A 151 27.89 -12.40 14.08
CA LEU A 151 29.17 -13.07 13.91
C LEU A 151 29.84 -12.51 12.65
N GLY A 152 31.01 -11.90 12.80
CA GLY A 152 31.79 -11.35 11.68
C GLY A 152 32.56 -12.42 10.90
N PHE A 153 33.04 -12.06 9.70
CA PHE A 153 33.94 -12.91 8.91
C PHE A 153 35.25 -13.30 9.63
N ASP A 154 35.67 -12.51 10.61
CA ASP A 154 36.81 -12.80 11.46
C ASP A 154 36.52 -13.84 12.55
N GLY A 155 35.30 -14.38 12.59
CA GLY A 155 34.84 -15.35 13.58
C GLY A 155 34.52 -14.76 14.95
N LYS A 156 34.51 -13.42 15.10
CA LYS A 156 34.19 -12.78 16.38
C LYS A 156 32.70 -12.50 16.51
N GLU A 157 32.16 -12.83 17.68
CA GLU A 157 30.79 -12.49 18.06
C GLU A 157 30.73 -11.09 18.66
N ARG A 158 29.68 -10.34 18.32
CA ARG A 158 29.37 -9.02 18.88
C ARG A 158 27.90 -8.93 19.22
N THR A 159 27.58 -8.41 20.40
CA THR A 159 26.22 -7.96 20.72
C THR A 159 26.01 -6.57 20.14
N PHE A 160 24.80 -6.27 19.66
CA PHE A 160 24.51 -4.97 19.06
C PHE A 160 23.07 -4.48 19.26
N GLY A 161 22.85 -3.24 18.83
CA GLY A 161 21.58 -2.55 18.97
C GLY A 161 21.35 -1.94 20.34
N GLU A 162 20.28 -1.19 20.43
CA GLU A 162 19.83 -0.46 21.61
C GLU A 162 18.33 -0.67 21.83
N ALA A 163 17.91 -0.44 23.08
CA ALA A 163 16.50 -0.44 23.42
C ALA A 163 15.80 0.78 22.78
N PHE A 164 14.68 0.53 22.12
CA PHE A 164 13.80 1.53 21.56
C PHE A 164 12.36 1.23 21.99
N GLY A 165 11.97 1.75 23.15
CA GLY A 165 10.71 1.40 23.80
C GLY A 165 10.66 -0.09 24.14
N VAL A 166 9.70 -0.82 23.55
CA VAL A 166 9.51 -2.27 23.71
C VAL A 166 10.27 -3.10 22.67
N LEU A 167 11.13 -2.46 21.86
CA LEU A 167 11.91 -3.11 20.80
C LEU A 167 13.41 -3.06 21.10
N GLN A 168 14.15 -4.06 20.60
CA GLN A 168 15.60 -3.99 20.45
C GLN A 168 15.90 -3.76 18.97
N ARG A 169 16.63 -2.69 18.62
CA ARG A 169 16.94 -2.35 17.21
C ARG A 169 18.40 -1.98 17.04
N GLY A 170 18.97 -2.25 15.87
CA GLY A 170 20.33 -1.83 15.53
C GLY A 170 20.67 -2.13 14.09
N ALA A 171 21.65 -1.42 13.56
CA ALA A 171 22.24 -1.72 12.27
C ALA A 171 23.26 -2.87 12.40
N PHE A 172 23.33 -3.71 11.37
CA PHE A 172 24.39 -4.68 11.17
C PHE A 172 25.43 -4.14 10.18
N LEU A 173 26.61 -4.74 10.17
CA LEU A 173 27.77 -4.35 9.37
C LEU A 173 27.82 -5.19 8.10
N ASN A 174 28.49 -4.67 7.07
CA ASN A 174 28.71 -5.40 5.81
C ASN A 174 29.50 -6.71 6.00
N ASP A 175 30.33 -6.78 7.04
CA ASP A 175 31.17 -7.93 7.35
C ASP A 175 30.50 -8.96 8.30
N ASP A 176 29.23 -8.74 8.68
CA ASP A 176 28.49 -9.72 9.47
C ASP A 176 28.00 -10.87 8.58
N GLN A 177 28.35 -12.10 8.94
CA GLN A 177 27.98 -13.31 8.21
C GLN A 177 26.69 -13.95 8.77
N LEU A 178 26.46 -13.82 10.06
CA LEU A 178 25.29 -14.41 10.73
C LEU A 178 24.72 -13.44 11.74
N LEU A 179 23.39 -13.29 11.73
CA LEU A 179 22.64 -12.53 12.73
C LEU A 179 21.83 -13.51 13.60
N ARG A 180 21.80 -13.27 14.91
CA ARG A 180 21.03 -14.06 15.89
C ARG A 180 20.16 -13.14 16.72
N VAL A 181 18.93 -13.58 16.97
CA VAL A 181 17.98 -12.96 17.89
C VAL A 181 17.77 -13.92 19.04
N ILE A 182 18.23 -13.55 20.23
CA ILE A 182 18.12 -14.37 21.43
C ILE A 182 16.92 -13.86 22.24
N PRO A 183 15.83 -14.64 22.36
CA PRO A 183 14.64 -14.21 23.07
C PRO A 183 14.87 -14.05 24.59
N PRO A 184 14.15 -13.13 25.25
CA PRO A 184 14.23 -12.95 26.70
C PRO A 184 13.22 -13.87 27.40
N LYS A 185 13.70 -14.68 28.36
CA LYS A 185 12.91 -15.75 29.03
C LYS A 185 12.26 -16.67 27.97
N ALA A 186 11.47 -17.68 28.35
CA ALA A 186 10.85 -18.59 27.37
C ALA A 186 9.67 -17.95 26.60
N THR A 187 9.83 -16.71 26.13
CA THR A 187 8.83 -15.98 25.34
C THR A 187 9.23 -15.94 23.87
N PRO A 188 8.29 -16.12 22.93
CA PRO A 188 8.58 -15.94 21.52
C PRO A 188 9.06 -14.51 21.24
N SER A 189 10.08 -14.36 20.39
CA SER A 189 10.52 -13.05 19.88
C SER A 189 10.27 -12.99 18.39
N TRP A 190 9.82 -11.83 17.93
CA TRP A 190 9.67 -11.51 16.52
C TRP A 190 10.78 -10.57 16.10
N TYR A 191 11.25 -10.71 14.87
CA TYR A 191 12.25 -9.84 14.30
C TYR A 191 11.84 -9.41 12.90
N VAL A 192 12.29 -8.23 12.51
CA VAL A 192 12.22 -7.73 11.14
C VAL A 192 13.64 -7.36 10.75
N LEU A 193 14.08 -7.93 9.63
CA LEU A 193 15.31 -7.52 8.96
C LEU A 193 14.89 -6.72 7.73
N SER A 194 15.35 -5.47 7.66
CA SER A 194 15.13 -4.60 6.52
C SER A 194 16.46 -4.26 5.87
N GLN A 195 16.57 -4.50 4.57
CA GLN A 195 17.68 -4.06 3.74
C GLN A 195 17.10 -3.33 2.52
N THR A 196 17.70 -2.20 2.18
CA THR A 196 17.30 -1.39 1.03
C THR A 196 18.51 -1.12 0.16
N GLY A 197 18.32 -1.20 -1.15
CA GLY A 197 19.37 -0.94 -2.13
C GLY A 197 18.78 -0.94 -3.54
N TYR A 198 19.63 -0.65 -4.52
CA TYR A 198 19.28 -0.77 -5.93
C TYR A 198 19.95 -2.00 -6.51
N ASP A 199 19.23 -2.72 -7.36
CA ASP A 199 19.81 -3.80 -8.14
C ASP A 199 20.91 -3.23 -9.04
N THR A 200 22.07 -3.88 -9.05
CA THR A 200 23.19 -3.51 -9.93
C THR A 200 22.99 -3.98 -11.37
N VAL A 201 21.97 -4.80 -11.61
CA VAL A 201 21.61 -5.35 -12.92
C VAL A 201 20.11 -5.20 -13.11
N MET A 202 19.69 -4.74 -14.31
CA MET A 202 18.27 -4.62 -14.64
C MET A 202 17.55 -5.98 -14.56
N PRO A 203 16.31 -6.02 -14.06
CA PRO A 203 15.47 -7.22 -14.12
C PRO A 203 15.30 -7.71 -15.56
N LYS A 204 15.64 -8.97 -15.82
CA LYS A 204 15.70 -9.52 -17.19
C LYS A 204 14.33 -9.95 -17.74
N ALA A 205 13.36 -10.20 -16.87
CA ALA A 205 12.06 -10.75 -17.24
C ALA A 205 10.96 -9.72 -17.03
N VAL A 206 10.04 -9.64 -17.99
CA VAL A 206 8.73 -9.01 -17.78
C VAL A 206 8.02 -9.75 -16.64
N GLN A 207 7.39 -9.00 -15.75
CA GLN A 207 6.58 -9.55 -14.68
C GLN A 207 5.16 -9.02 -14.84
N ASP A 208 4.18 -9.91 -14.95
CA ASP A 208 2.78 -9.55 -15.19
C ASP A 208 1.88 -10.30 -14.19
N GLN A 209 1.81 -9.83 -12.95
CA GLN A 209 0.95 -10.39 -11.91
C GLN A 209 -0.38 -9.64 -11.89
N GLY A 210 -1.40 -10.18 -12.56
CA GLY A 210 -2.76 -9.63 -12.59
C GLY A 210 -2.95 -8.38 -13.46
N ILE A 211 -1.88 -7.67 -13.80
CA ILE A 211 -1.87 -6.56 -14.75
C ILE A 211 -0.68 -6.71 -15.71
N GLU A 212 -0.71 -5.99 -16.83
CA GLU A 212 0.41 -5.90 -17.80
C GLU A 212 0.64 -4.42 -18.11
N ILE A 213 1.91 -4.00 -18.16
CA ILE A 213 2.34 -2.64 -18.52
C ILE A 213 3.42 -2.68 -19.59
N VAL A 214 3.23 -1.89 -20.65
CA VAL A 214 4.21 -1.75 -21.74
C VAL A 214 4.44 -0.28 -22.02
N ARG A 215 5.72 0.12 -22.16
CA ARG A 215 6.09 1.48 -22.56
C ARG A 215 6.84 1.48 -23.88
N GLU A 216 6.52 2.44 -24.74
CA GLU A 216 7.24 2.71 -25.98
C GLU A 216 7.53 4.19 -26.12
N TYR A 217 8.71 4.52 -26.66
CA TYR A 217 9.04 5.88 -27.10
C TYR A 217 8.81 6.00 -28.60
N LEU A 218 8.01 6.98 -29.00
CA LEU A 218 7.58 7.20 -30.36
C LEU A 218 8.08 8.54 -30.87
N GLY A 219 8.56 8.55 -32.12
CA GLY A 219 8.86 9.78 -32.84
C GLY A 219 7.60 10.49 -33.34
N ALA A 220 7.77 11.64 -33.99
CA ALA A 220 6.66 12.41 -34.57
C ALA A 220 5.84 11.64 -35.64
N ASN A 221 6.44 10.63 -36.26
CA ASN A 221 5.79 9.73 -37.22
C ASN A 221 5.04 8.56 -36.56
N GLY A 222 5.00 8.50 -35.22
CA GLY A 222 4.37 7.43 -34.44
C GLY A 222 5.16 6.11 -34.43
N GLN A 223 6.39 6.09 -34.94
CA GLN A 223 7.23 4.89 -34.96
C GLN A 223 8.12 4.81 -33.71
N PRO A 224 8.42 3.60 -33.20
CA PRO A 224 9.36 3.41 -32.10
C PRO A 224 10.74 4.01 -32.39
N LEU A 225 11.35 4.63 -31.39
CA LEU A 225 12.71 5.15 -31.47
C LEU A 225 13.59 4.72 -30.30
N THR A 226 14.89 4.63 -30.57
CA THR A 226 15.96 4.44 -29.58
C THR A 226 17.02 5.55 -29.67
N GLN A 227 16.84 6.50 -30.59
CA GLN A 227 17.69 7.67 -30.78
C GLN A 227 16.80 8.92 -30.89
N ALA A 228 17.22 10.01 -30.26
CA ALA A 228 16.58 11.32 -30.33
C ALA A 228 17.63 12.41 -30.54
N GLU A 229 17.22 13.55 -31.10
CA GLU A 229 18.03 14.77 -31.14
C GLU A 229 17.82 15.58 -29.86
N LEU A 230 18.84 16.34 -29.44
CA LEU A 230 18.71 17.29 -28.34
C LEU A 230 17.50 18.22 -28.53
N GLY A 231 16.64 18.32 -27.52
CA GLY A 231 15.42 19.13 -27.57
C GLY A 231 14.25 18.53 -28.37
N GLN A 232 14.43 17.37 -29.01
CA GLN A 232 13.36 16.69 -29.72
C GLN A 232 12.29 16.18 -28.74
N GLU A 233 11.05 16.64 -28.91
CA GLU A 233 9.93 16.05 -28.17
C GLU A 233 9.64 14.64 -28.67
N ILE A 234 9.65 13.70 -27.73
CA ILE A 234 9.30 12.29 -27.99
C ILE A 234 8.01 11.95 -27.24
N THR A 235 7.18 11.14 -27.87
CA THR A 235 5.93 10.69 -27.25
C THR A 235 6.19 9.40 -26.49
N VAL A 236 5.87 9.39 -25.21
CA VAL A 236 5.84 8.19 -24.38
C VAL A 236 4.43 7.61 -24.46
N ARG A 237 4.34 6.33 -24.85
CA ARG A 237 3.08 5.57 -24.85
C ARG A 237 3.14 4.48 -23.78
N LEU A 238 2.36 4.65 -22.72
CA LEU A 238 2.12 3.63 -21.71
C LEU A 238 0.84 2.87 -22.05
N ARG A 239 0.89 1.54 -22.05
CA ARG A 239 -0.24 0.64 -22.32
C ARG A 239 -0.48 -0.25 -21.12
N LEU A 240 -1.68 -0.19 -20.56
CA LEU A 240 -2.09 -0.93 -19.37
C LEU A 240 -3.31 -1.81 -19.67
N ARG A 241 -3.33 -3.02 -19.13
CA ARG A 241 -4.54 -3.86 -19.03
C ARG A 241 -4.54 -4.74 -17.79
N ALA A 242 -5.73 -5.13 -17.36
CA ALA A 242 -5.93 -6.18 -16.37
C ALA A 242 -5.86 -7.57 -17.02
N LEU A 243 -5.34 -8.54 -16.26
CA LEU A 243 -5.23 -9.94 -16.62
C LEU A 243 -6.15 -10.77 -15.73
N GLY A 244 -7.19 -11.36 -16.33
CA GLY A 244 -8.10 -12.27 -15.62
C GLY A 244 -9.13 -11.59 -14.72
N ALA A 245 -9.34 -10.27 -14.84
CA ALA A 245 -10.36 -9.51 -14.13
C ALA A 245 -11.01 -8.44 -15.03
N ASP A 246 -12.27 -8.09 -14.74
CA ASP A 246 -13.01 -7.06 -15.47
C ASP A 246 -12.55 -5.63 -15.15
N ALA A 247 -12.05 -5.42 -13.94
CA ALA A 247 -11.44 -4.17 -13.53
C ALA A 247 -10.51 -4.40 -12.33
N ILE A 248 -9.36 -3.74 -12.35
CA ILE A 248 -8.44 -3.66 -11.22
C ILE A 248 -8.20 -2.17 -10.95
N GLY A 249 -8.74 -1.68 -9.84
CA GLY A 249 -8.62 -0.29 -9.43
C GLY A 249 -7.40 -0.02 -8.56
N SER A 250 -7.20 1.26 -8.22
CA SER A 250 -6.14 1.72 -7.32
C SER A 250 -4.74 1.29 -7.78
N ILE A 251 -4.48 1.37 -9.09
CA ILE A 251 -3.17 1.08 -9.65
C ILE A 251 -2.35 2.36 -9.64
N ALA A 252 -1.14 2.30 -9.09
CA ALA A 252 -0.11 3.31 -9.26
C ALA A 252 0.86 2.85 -10.35
N ILE A 253 0.94 3.62 -11.43
CA ILE A 253 1.92 3.45 -12.52
C ILE A 253 3.06 4.41 -12.25
N VAL A 254 4.28 3.90 -12.19
CA VAL A 254 5.50 4.68 -11.98
C VAL A 254 6.36 4.55 -13.24
N ASP A 255 6.40 5.62 -14.02
CA ASP A 255 7.25 5.72 -15.21
C ASP A 255 8.48 6.57 -14.91
N LEU A 256 9.56 5.92 -14.48
CA LEU A 256 10.86 6.56 -14.29
C LEU A 256 11.44 6.96 -15.65
N LEU A 257 11.84 8.23 -15.77
CA LEU A 257 12.41 8.76 -17.01
C LEU A 257 13.89 8.36 -17.13
N PRO A 258 14.40 8.19 -18.37
CA PRO A 258 15.85 8.13 -18.58
C PRO A 258 16.48 9.44 -18.09
N GLY A 259 17.70 9.36 -17.56
CA GLY A 259 18.42 10.57 -17.12
C GLY A 259 18.51 11.61 -18.24
N GLY A 260 18.44 12.89 -17.91
CA GLY A 260 18.51 13.97 -18.91
C GLY A 260 17.26 14.14 -19.77
N PHE A 261 16.12 13.55 -19.39
CA PHE A 261 14.82 13.80 -20.00
C PHE A 261 13.89 14.51 -19.01
N GLU A 262 13.10 15.45 -19.52
CA GLU A 262 12.09 16.17 -18.76
C GLU A 262 10.69 15.96 -19.39
N PRO A 263 9.62 15.85 -18.58
CA PRO A 263 8.26 15.79 -19.10
C PRO A 263 7.78 17.17 -19.60
N VAL A 264 7.07 17.16 -20.73
CA VAL A 264 6.55 18.36 -21.39
C VAL A 264 5.07 18.52 -21.09
N VAL A 265 4.74 19.61 -20.38
CA VAL A 265 3.36 19.97 -20.03
C VAL A 265 2.66 20.65 -21.21
N GLN A 266 1.44 20.22 -21.51
CA GLN A 266 0.55 20.88 -22.46
C GLN A 266 -0.19 22.00 -21.77
N LEU A 267 -0.01 23.22 -22.26
CA LEU A 267 -0.84 24.35 -21.84
C LEU A 267 -2.18 24.28 -22.58
N PRO A 268 -3.28 24.69 -21.93
CA PRO A 268 -4.55 24.84 -22.63
C PRO A 268 -4.37 25.81 -23.80
N PRO A 269 -5.07 25.58 -24.93
CA PRO A 269 -5.15 26.61 -25.95
C PRO A 269 -5.69 27.91 -25.32
N PRO A 270 -5.15 29.08 -25.67
CA PRO A 270 -5.69 30.35 -25.21
C PRO A 270 -7.17 30.42 -25.55
N ALA A 271 -7.98 31.01 -24.66
CA ALA A 271 -9.40 31.20 -24.91
C ALA A 271 -9.56 31.88 -26.28
N ALA A 272 -10.36 31.28 -27.17
CA ALA A 272 -10.71 31.93 -28.41
C ALA A 272 -11.35 33.27 -28.07
N ASP A 273 -10.92 34.32 -28.75
CA ASP A 273 -11.48 35.67 -28.65
C ASP A 273 -12.94 35.58 -29.10
N SER A 274 -13.81 35.23 -28.15
CA SER A 274 -15.24 35.14 -28.34
C SER A 274 -15.71 36.58 -28.26
N GLY A 275 -15.86 37.19 -29.44
CA GLY A 275 -16.54 38.47 -29.56
C GLY A 275 -17.81 38.44 -28.72
N GLU A 276 -17.92 39.43 -27.85
CA GLU A 276 -19.03 39.79 -26.98
C GLU A 276 -20.34 39.07 -27.34
N ASN A 277 -20.60 37.93 -26.71
CA ASN A 277 -21.94 37.37 -26.54
C ASN A 277 -22.03 36.89 -25.10
N GLU A 278 -22.50 37.81 -24.25
CA GLU A 278 -22.91 37.56 -22.87
C GLU A 278 -24.21 36.73 -22.90
N ASP A 279 -24.09 35.41 -23.01
CA ASP A 279 -25.16 34.50 -22.57
C ASP A 279 -24.64 33.71 -21.36
N GLU A 280 -25.17 34.08 -20.19
CA GLU A 280 -24.92 33.46 -18.89
C GLU A 280 -25.27 31.97 -18.91
N ALA A 281 -24.25 31.12 -18.98
CA ALA A 281 -24.36 29.70 -18.65
C ALA A 281 -23.76 29.46 -17.27
N ASP A 282 -24.62 29.28 -16.27
CA ASP A 282 -24.32 28.75 -14.93
C ASP A 282 -23.80 27.30 -15.04
N GLY A 283 -22.56 27.15 -15.48
CA GLY A 283 -21.81 25.91 -15.47
C GLY A 283 -20.52 26.11 -14.69
N ASP A 284 -20.28 25.25 -13.71
CA ASP A 284 -19.01 25.12 -12.98
C ASP A 284 -17.87 24.70 -13.92
N SER A 285 -17.50 25.57 -14.85
CA SER A 285 -16.39 25.35 -15.77
C SER A 285 -15.15 25.95 -15.13
N SER A 286 -14.51 25.17 -14.28
CA SER A 286 -13.13 25.44 -13.89
C SER A 286 -12.29 25.66 -15.16
N PRO A 287 -11.43 26.69 -15.22
CA PRO A 287 -10.61 26.96 -16.39
C PRO A 287 -9.75 25.72 -16.71
N PRO A 288 -9.53 25.41 -18.00
CA PRO A 288 -8.75 24.24 -18.37
C PRO A 288 -7.34 24.36 -17.77
N ALA A 289 -6.90 23.31 -17.10
CA ALA A 289 -5.62 23.27 -16.42
C ALA A 289 -4.53 22.67 -17.34
N PRO A 290 -3.24 23.03 -17.14
CA PRO A 290 -2.14 22.34 -17.80
C PRO A 290 -2.19 20.82 -17.54
N THR A 291 -1.89 20.02 -18.56
CA THR A 291 -1.95 18.54 -18.48
C THR A 291 -0.76 17.89 -19.17
N LEU A 292 -0.36 16.71 -18.69
CA LEU A 292 0.60 15.86 -19.39
C LEU A 292 -0.07 14.99 -20.47
N ALA A 293 -1.36 14.69 -20.30
CA ALA A 293 -2.06 13.77 -21.18
C ALA A 293 -2.24 14.39 -22.58
N LEU A 294 -1.77 13.69 -23.60
CA LEU A 294 -1.99 14.06 -25.00
C LEU A 294 -3.37 13.58 -25.48
N PRO A 295 -3.95 14.25 -26.50
CA PRO A 295 -5.07 13.72 -27.25
C PRO A 295 -4.79 12.29 -27.74
N GLY A 296 -5.79 11.40 -27.61
CA GLY A 296 -5.65 9.98 -27.92
C GLY A 296 -5.35 9.09 -26.72
N SER A 297 -5.04 9.67 -25.55
CA SER A 297 -5.02 8.91 -24.30
C SER A 297 -6.41 8.32 -24.01
N THR A 298 -6.47 7.02 -23.78
CA THR A 298 -7.69 6.26 -23.48
C THR A 298 -7.71 5.70 -22.06
N LEU A 299 -6.57 5.71 -21.37
CA LEU A 299 -6.46 5.34 -19.96
C LEU A 299 -7.09 6.45 -19.11
N TYR A 300 -8.15 6.09 -18.39
CA TYR A 300 -8.71 6.94 -17.35
C TYR A 300 -7.74 7.00 -16.17
N THR A 301 -7.41 8.22 -15.74
CA THR A 301 -6.53 8.46 -14.59
C THR A 301 -7.28 9.28 -13.56
N GLU A 302 -7.30 8.83 -12.31
CA GLU A 302 -7.85 9.61 -11.20
C GLU A 302 -6.91 10.75 -10.81
N HIS A 303 -5.60 10.56 -10.99
CA HIS A 303 -4.59 11.57 -10.72
C HIS A 303 -3.31 11.32 -11.54
N VAL A 304 -2.62 12.41 -11.89
CA VAL A 304 -1.34 12.40 -12.59
C VAL A 304 -0.39 13.33 -11.84
N GLU A 305 0.75 12.80 -11.43
CA GLU A 305 1.78 13.54 -10.71
C GLU A 305 3.05 13.60 -11.57
N GLN A 306 3.45 14.83 -11.88
CA GLN A 306 4.73 15.11 -12.53
C GLN A 306 5.80 15.30 -11.45
N ARG A 307 6.91 14.58 -11.57
CA ARG A 307 8.15 14.83 -10.83
C ARG A 307 9.30 15.07 -11.80
N GLU A 308 10.45 15.44 -11.25
CA GLU A 308 11.67 15.67 -12.03
C GLU A 308 12.18 14.38 -12.70
N ASP A 309 12.09 13.24 -12.01
CA ASP A 309 12.65 11.96 -12.44
C ASP A 309 11.62 10.96 -12.95
N ARG A 310 10.32 11.25 -12.82
CA ARG A 310 9.24 10.31 -13.12
C ARG A 310 7.89 10.97 -13.35
N VAL A 311 7.01 10.23 -14.02
CA VAL A 311 5.57 10.51 -14.05
C VAL A 311 4.86 9.39 -13.28
N VAL A 312 3.94 9.76 -12.38
CA VAL A 312 3.12 8.80 -11.63
C VAL A 312 1.66 8.95 -12.04
N LEU A 313 1.02 7.85 -12.42
CA LEU A 313 -0.39 7.81 -12.80
C LEU A 313 -1.15 6.96 -11.80
N TYR A 314 -2.30 7.42 -11.36
CA TYR A 314 -3.26 6.63 -10.60
C TYR A 314 -4.40 6.29 -11.54
N ALA A 315 -4.67 5.00 -11.71
CA ALA A 315 -5.59 4.52 -12.73
C ALA A 315 -6.35 3.26 -12.29
N THR A 316 -7.37 2.93 -13.09
CA THR A 316 -8.06 1.64 -13.08
C THR A 316 -7.80 0.92 -14.41
N ALA A 317 -7.34 -0.33 -14.35
CA ALA A 317 -7.12 -1.17 -15.52
C ALA A 317 -8.35 -2.03 -15.83
N GLY A 318 -8.81 -2.00 -17.08
CA GLY A 318 -9.81 -2.95 -17.61
C GLY A 318 -9.16 -4.07 -18.44
N PRO A 319 -9.95 -5.04 -18.94
CA PRO A 319 -9.44 -6.16 -19.75
C PRO A 319 -8.96 -5.74 -21.14
N ARG A 320 -9.41 -4.57 -21.62
CA ARG A 320 -8.95 -3.97 -22.87
C ARG A 320 -7.74 -3.08 -22.60
N VAL A 321 -6.77 -3.10 -23.51
CA VAL A 321 -5.62 -2.20 -23.46
C VAL A 321 -6.10 -0.76 -23.52
N ALA A 322 -5.68 0.03 -22.53
CA ALA A 322 -5.86 1.47 -22.49
C ALA A 322 -4.49 2.15 -22.51
N GLU A 323 -4.42 3.33 -23.12
CA GLU A 323 -3.17 4.03 -23.39
C GLU A 323 -3.11 5.38 -22.67
N PHE A 324 -1.97 5.70 -22.07
CA PHE A 324 -1.65 7.05 -21.61
C PHE A 324 -0.48 7.58 -22.44
N LEU A 325 -0.71 8.71 -23.11
CA LEU A 325 0.25 9.35 -23.99
C LEU A 325 0.72 10.65 -23.35
N TYR A 326 2.03 10.85 -23.22
CA TYR A 326 2.61 12.12 -22.79
C TYR A 326 3.91 12.41 -23.54
N ARG A 327 4.45 13.63 -23.41
CA ARG A 327 5.73 13.99 -24.06
C ARG A 327 6.85 14.11 -23.06
N ILE A 328 8.03 13.70 -23.47
CA ILE A 328 9.30 14.03 -22.80
C ILE A 328 10.27 14.65 -23.81
N ARG A 329 11.26 15.37 -23.31
CA ARG A 329 12.28 16.04 -24.12
C ARG A 329 13.66 15.81 -23.51
N PRO A 330 14.69 15.45 -24.29
CA PRO A 330 16.05 15.38 -23.78
C PRO A 330 16.68 16.77 -23.66
N SER A 331 17.33 17.03 -22.52
CA SER A 331 18.05 18.26 -22.22
C SER A 331 19.57 18.12 -22.29
N ASN A 332 20.10 16.89 -22.40
CA ASN A 332 21.53 16.60 -22.47
C ASN A 332 21.84 15.53 -23.54
N PRO A 333 22.93 15.68 -24.32
CA PRO A 333 23.42 14.62 -25.20
C PRO A 333 24.07 13.50 -24.39
N GLY A 334 23.99 12.27 -24.88
CA GLY A 334 24.57 11.09 -24.21
C GLY A 334 23.80 9.79 -24.43
N SER A 335 24.22 8.74 -23.73
CA SER A 335 23.50 7.46 -23.70
C SER A 335 22.91 7.26 -22.31
N PHE A 336 21.58 7.11 -22.25
CA PHE A 336 20.85 7.02 -21.00
C PHE A 336 20.17 5.66 -20.88
N VAL A 337 20.34 5.03 -19.72
CA VAL A 337 19.62 3.80 -19.38
C VAL A 337 18.14 4.12 -19.28
N VAL A 338 17.32 3.27 -19.88
CA VAL A 338 15.87 3.40 -19.87
C VAL A 338 15.31 2.50 -18.77
N PRO A 339 14.81 3.05 -17.65
CA PRO A 339 14.24 2.24 -16.56
C PRO A 339 12.98 1.51 -17.05
N PRO A 340 12.69 0.28 -16.60
CA PRO A 340 11.44 -0.37 -16.95
C PRO A 340 10.24 0.39 -16.39
N ALA A 341 9.15 0.46 -17.15
CA ALA A 341 7.88 0.95 -16.61
C ALA A 341 7.36 -0.02 -15.55
N TYR A 342 6.76 0.51 -14.49
CA TYR A 342 6.26 -0.26 -13.38
C TYR A 342 4.82 0.13 -13.05
N ALA A 343 4.00 -0.83 -12.66
CA ALA A 343 2.64 -0.60 -12.19
C ALA A 343 2.32 -1.55 -11.04
N GLU A 344 1.57 -1.11 -10.05
CA GLU A 344 1.14 -1.97 -8.95
C GLU A 344 -0.19 -1.54 -8.36
N SER A 345 -0.95 -2.49 -7.84
CA SER A 345 -2.08 -2.14 -6.97
C SER A 345 -1.54 -1.57 -5.66
N MET A 346 -2.07 -0.42 -5.26
CA MET A 346 -1.72 0.24 -4.01
C MET A 346 -2.13 -0.58 -2.78
N TYR A 347 -3.13 -1.46 -2.93
CA TYR A 347 -3.73 -2.19 -1.82
C TYR A 347 -3.58 -3.71 -1.92
N GLU A 348 -3.54 -4.27 -3.14
CA GLU A 348 -3.27 -5.69 -3.39
C GLU A 348 -1.88 -5.87 -4.00
N ARG A 349 -0.85 -5.78 -3.16
CA ARG A 349 0.57 -5.79 -3.59
C ARG A 349 1.02 -7.04 -4.36
N SER A 350 0.25 -8.12 -4.36
CA SER A 350 0.47 -9.28 -5.24
C SER A 350 0.15 -9.00 -6.70
N ILE A 351 -0.62 -7.94 -6.98
CA ILE A 351 -0.96 -7.45 -8.31
C ILE A 351 0.02 -6.34 -8.68
N TYR A 352 0.93 -6.65 -9.59
CA TYR A 352 1.92 -5.72 -10.09
C TYR A 352 2.41 -6.14 -11.46
N ALA A 353 2.96 -5.19 -12.21
CA ALA A 353 3.67 -5.45 -13.44
C ALA A 353 4.94 -4.63 -13.54
N GLN A 354 5.95 -5.23 -14.16
CA GLN A 354 7.20 -4.59 -14.49
C GLN A 354 7.54 -4.93 -15.95
N GLY A 355 7.67 -3.88 -16.77
CA GLY A 355 8.09 -4.01 -18.15
C GLY A 355 9.50 -4.61 -18.26
N GLY A 356 9.82 -5.14 -19.43
CA GLY A 356 11.14 -5.71 -19.70
C GLY A 356 12.26 -4.67 -19.79
N PRO A 357 13.52 -5.11 -19.92
CA PRO A 357 14.65 -4.22 -20.17
C PRO A 357 14.39 -3.39 -21.43
N ALA A 358 14.41 -2.06 -21.29
CA ALA A 358 14.19 -1.14 -22.41
C ALA A 358 15.52 -0.65 -23.04
N GLY A 359 16.66 -1.16 -22.55
CA GLY A 359 17.99 -0.82 -23.06
C GLY A 359 18.37 0.63 -22.79
N ASN A 360 18.91 1.29 -23.80
CA ASN A 360 19.36 2.67 -23.74
C ASN A 360 18.68 3.51 -24.81
N ILE A 361 18.49 4.80 -24.52
CA ILE A 361 18.16 5.83 -25.50
C ILE A 361 19.38 6.71 -25.72
N GLU A 362 19.73 6.95 -26.97
CA GLU A 362 20.85 7.81 -27.37
C GLU A 362 20.33 9.19 -27.75
N VAL A 363 20.95 10.24 -27.20
CA VAL A 363 20.64 11.63 -27.52
C VAL A 363 21.84 12.23 -28.25
N LYS A 364 21.59 12.67 -29.48
CA LYS A 364 22.58 13.29 -30.37
C LYS A 364 22.58 14.81 -30.28
#